data_AF-A0A0N0LK54-F1
#
_entry.id   AF-A0A0N0LK54-F1
#
_cell.length_a   1.000
_cell.length_b   1.000
_cell.length_c   1.000
_cell.angle_alpha   90.00
_cell.angle_beta   90.00
_cell.angle_gamma   90.00
#
_symmetry.space_group_name_H-M   'P 1'
#
loop_
_entity.id
_entity.type
_entity.pdbx_description
1 polymer ?
#
loop_
_entity_poly.entity_id
_entity_poly.type
_entity_poly.pdbx_seq_one_letter_code
_entity_poly.pdbx_strand_id
1 'polypeptide(L)'
;MQTASKEKQIQTDSSKTTQNTNIKNSQSIENISINLVEPFKEVPDENSFVSGDLKITQKSNNSFILTKKDLVITDIDLSDSEYEGPGFTIYSYKSKEDKELEVILIEATGDIGTDWYYAVIVNGNDVIDKFFIKEPRANSEITEIQDYITISLIDNTFIFKFKKSKIAPYSQIPKNLKNDKEYIYIEKKK
;
A
#
# COMPACT_ATOMS: atom_id res chain seq x y z
N MET A 1 -7.27 -61.01 -30.69
CA MET A 1 -5.94 -61.57 -30.35
C MET A 1 -4.90 -60.93 -31.25
N GLN A 2 -3.79 -60.51 -30.65
CA GLN A 2 -2.39 -60.43 -31.15
C GLN A 2 -2.12 -60.85 -32.61
N THR A 3 -1.25 -60.26 -33.43
CA THR A 3 -0.09 -59.36 -33.19
C THR A 3 0.53 -58.90 -34.53
N ALA A 4 1.18 -57.75 -34.43
CA ALA A 4 2.50 -57.37 -34.96
C ALA A 4 2.75 -57.19 -36.48
N SER A 5 3.01 -55.91 -36.76
CA SER A 5 3.70 -55.26 -37.86
C SER A 5 5.14 -55.75 -38.12
N LYS A 6 5.64 -55.46 -39.33
CA LYS A 6 7.02 -55.01 -39.54
C LYS A 6 7.11 -54.06 -40.74
N GLU A 7 7.65 -52.88 -40.48
CA GLU A 7 7.93 -51.79 -41.42
C GLU A 7 9.30 -51.92 -42.08
N LYS A 8 9.43 -51.34 -43.28
CA LYS A 8 10.49 -50.41 -43.75
C LYS A 8 10.29 -50.21 -45.27
N GLN A 9 10.54 -49.09 -45.92
CA GLN A 9 11.01 -47.73 -45.64
C GLN A 9 10.89 -47.02 -47.01
N ILE A 10 10.64 -45.70 -47.08
CA ILE A 10 11.22 -44.80 -48.13
C ILE A 10 10.99 -43.34 -47.70
N GLN A 11 12.04 -42.54 -47.91
CA GLN A 11 12.26 -41.11 -47.67
C GLN A 11 11.29 -40.21 -48.46
N THR A 12 11.10 -38.95 -48.02
CA THR A 12 11.83 -37.77 -48.55
C THR A 12 11.32 -36.43 -47.98
N ASP A 13 12.26 -35.49 -47.95
CA ASP A 13 12.14 -34.03 -48.04
C ASP A 13 11.74 -33.17 -46.83
N SER A 14 12.82 -32.75 -46.16
CA SER A 14 12.96 -31.57 -45.33
C SER A 14 12.82 -30.27 -46.14
N SER A 15 11.73 -29.54 -45.90
CA SER A 15 11.63 -28.08 -46.05
C SER A 15 10.41 -27.60 -45.28
N LYS A 16 10.61 -26.96 -44.12
CA LYS A 16 9.67 -26.00 -43.52
C LYS A 16 10.27 -25.34 -42.29
N THR A 17 10.68 -24.09 -42.50
CA THR A 17 10.40 -22.92 -41.66
C THR A 17 10.18 -23.20 -40.17
N THR A 18 11.24 -23.04 -39.39
CA THR A 18 11.18 -22.97 -37.93
C THR A 18 10.43 -21.70 -37.52
N GLN A 19 9.14 -21.83 -37.20
CA GLN A 19 8.43 -20.83 -36.42
C GLN A 19 9.02 -20.83 -35.01
N ASN A 20 9.85 -19.83 -34.71
CA ASN A 20 10.20 -19.47 -33.35
C ASN A 20 8.93 -18.95 -32.65
N THR A 21 8.23 -19.83 -31.94
CA THR A 21 7.26 -19.44 -30.92
C THR A 21 8.02 -18.87 -29.71
N ASN A 22 8.41 -17.60 -29.80
CA ASN A 22 8.76 -16.83 -28.61
C ASN A 22 7.48 -16.29 -27.97
N ILE A 23 6.77 -17.19 -27.27
CA ILE A 23 5.82 -16.77 -26.24
C ILE A 23 6.67 -16.47 -25.00
N LYS A 24 7.18 -15.24 -24.93
CA LYS A 24 7.45 -14.59 -23.66
C LYS A 24 6.43 -13.47 -23.55
N ASN A 25 5.31 -13.79 -22.90
CA ASN A 25 4.57 -12.79 -22.14
C ASN A 25 5.59 -12.16 -21.20
N SER A 26 6.16 -11.01 -21.56
CA SER A 26 6.72 -10.14 -20.55
C SER A 26 5.51 -9.63 -19.77
N GLN A 27 5.28 -10.17 -18.59
CA GLN A 27 4.49 -9.46 -17.60
C GLN A 27 5.12 -8.07 -17.50
N SER A 28 4.39 -7.05 -17.95
CA SER A 28 4.76 -5.67 -17.68
C SER A 28 4.88 -5.54 -16.18
N ILE A 29 6.05 -5.13 -15.70
CA ILE A 29 6.23 -4.67 -14.33
C ILE A 29 5.27 -3.49 -14.18
N GLU A 30 4.08 -3.73 -13.63
CA GLU A 30 3.14 -2.66 -13.34
C GLU A 30 3.73 -1.86 -12.19
N ASN A 31 4.25 -0.69 -12.54
CA ASN A 31 4.70 0.31 -11.60
C ASN A 31 3.59 1.36 -11.49
N ILE A 32 2.80 1.24 -10.43
CA ILE A 32 1.66 2.10 -10.16
C ILE A 32 2.07 3.10 -9.08
N SER A 33 1.99 4.39 -9.39
CA SER A 33 2.28 5.47 -8.45
C SER A 33 1.01 5.81 -7.65
N ILE A 34 1.09 5.77 -6.33
CA ILE A 34 -0.02 6.06 -5.41
C ILE A 34 0.35 7.32 -4.61
N ASN A 35 0.38 8.47 -5.29
CA ASN A 35 0.95 9.72 -4.75
C ASN A 35 0.00 10.92 -4.84
N LEU A 36 -1.26 10.73 -5.24
CA LEU A 36 -2.27 11.76 -5.09
C LEU A 36 -2.78 11.76 -3.65
N VAL A 37 -2.37 12.75 -2.86
CA VAL A 37 -2.70 12.81 -1.44
C VAL A 37 -3.88 13.75 -1.21
N GLU A 38 -4.93 13.24 -0.58
CA GLU A 38 -6.11 13.99 -0.16
C GLU A 38 -6.31 13.83 1.36
N PRO A 39 -6.25 14.93 2.14
CA PRO A 39 -6.52 14.84 3.57
C PRO A 39 -8.01 14.57 3.82
N PHE A 40 -8.29 13.76 4.83
CA PHE A 40 -9.62 13.69 5.38
C PHE A 40 -9.93 14.97 6.16
N LYS A 41 -11.18 15.39 6.11
CA LYS A 41 -11.69 16.49 6.91
C LYS A 41 -12.44 15.92 8.10
N GLU A 42 -12.11 16.40 9.29
CA GLU A 42 -12.93 16.17 10.47
C GLU A 42 -14.33 16.75 10.24
N VAL A 43 -15.35 15.99 10.60
CA VAL A 43 -16.75 16.44 10.57
C VAL A 43 -17.07 17.01 11.94
N PRO A 44 -17.35 18.31 12.08
CA PRO A 44 -17.68 18.89 13.37
C PRO A 44 -18.86 18.16 14.03
N ASP A 45 -18.76 17.94 15.34
CA ASP A 45 -19.79 17.30 16.17
C ASP A 45 -20.10 15.82 15.82
N GLU A 46 -19.38 15.24 14.86
CA GLU A 46 -19.35 13.82 14.58
C GLU A 46 -17.93 13.31 14.87
N ASN A 47 -17.78 12.23 15.64
CA ASN A 47 -16.46 11.59 15.84
C ASN A 47 -15.99 10.90 14.55
N SER A 48 -15.80 11.64 13.46
CA SER A 48 -15.59 11.10 12.14
C SER A 48 -14.82 12.03 11.22
N PHE A 49 -14.22 11.40 10.21
CA PHE A 49 -13.39 12.02 9.20
C PHE A 49 -13.91 11.61 7.81
N VAL A 50 -13.95 12.52 6.85
CA VAL A 50 -14.46 12.24 5.50
C VAL A 50 -13.49 12.67 4.39
N SER A 51 -13.40 11.85 3.33
CA SER A 51 -12.69 12.19 2.10
C SER A 51 -13.36 11.49 0.91
N GLY A 52 -13.94 12.27 -0.01
CA GLY A 52 -14.70 11.71 -1.13
C GLY A 52 -15.87 10.84 -0.67
N ASP A 53 -15.86 9.56 -1.06
CA ASP A 53 -16.84 8.56 -0.65
C ASP A 53 -16.43 7.75 0.58
N LEU A 54 -15.26 8.03 1.17
CA LEU A 54 -14.78 7.40 2.39
C LEU A 54 -15.20 8.17 3.64
N LYS A 55 -15.57 7.42 4.68
CA LYS A 55 -15.76 7.93 6.04
C LYS A 55 -15.06 7.03 7.05
N ILE A 56 -14.32 7.63 7.96
CA ILE A 56 -13.77 6.96 9.14
C ILE A 56 -14.53 7.44 10.35
N THR A 57 -15.19 6.54 11.07
CA THR A 57 -15.92 6.86 12.30
C THR A 57 -15.19 6.26 13.49
N GLN A 58 -14.81 7.09 14.45
CA GLN A 58 -14.15 6.67 15.67
C GLN A 58 -15.18 6.09 16.66
N LYS A 59 -15.01 4.81 17.00
CA LYS A 59 -15.82 4.07 17.97
C LYS A 59 -15.36 4.30 19.41
N SER A 60 -14.05 4.40 19.59
CA SER A 60 -13.37 4.67 20.87
C SER A 60 -12.01 5.31 20.58
N ASN A 61 -11.23 5.67 21.62
CA ASN A 61 -9.93 6.35 21.46
C ASN A 61 -9.05 5.75 20.36
N ASN A 62 -9.00 4.41 20.26
CA ASN A 62 -8.13 3.69 19.34
C ASN A 62 -8.88 2.67 18.45
N SER A 63 -10.18 2.88 18.19
CA SER A 63 -10.95 2.00 17.31
C SER A 63 -11.79 2.80 16.33
N PHE A 64 -11.78 2.36 15.07
CA PHE A 64 -12.48 3.03 13.98
C PHE A 64 -13.24 2.05 13.10
N ILE A 65 -14.28 2.54 12.42
CA ILE A 65 -14.87 1.89 11.25
C ILE A 65 -14.47 2.71 10.02
N LEU A 66 -13.96 2.05 8.99
CA LEU A 66 -13.87 2.60 7.65
C LEU A 66 -15.10 2.18 6.83
N THR A 67 -15.80 3.16 6.26
CA THR A 67 -16.88 2.94 5.29
C THR A 67 -16.56 3.60 3.95
N LYS A 68 -17.15 3.06 2.87
CA LYS A 68 -17.16 3.65 1.53
C LYS A 68 -18.55 3.58 0.94
N LYS A 69 -19.09 4.73 0.51
CA LYS A 69 -20.49 4.85 0.04
C LYS A 69 -21.46 4.21 1.04
N ASP A 70 -21.27 4.50 2.33
CA ASP A 70 -22.05 3.99 3.46
C ASP A 70 -21.98 2.46 3.71
N LEU A 71 -21.13 1.74 2.98
CA LEU A 71 -20.85 0.32 3.24
C LEU A 71 -19.61 0.18 4.12
N VAL A 72 -19.70 -0.64 5.17
CA VAL A 72 -18.55 -0.96 6.02
C VAL A 72 -17.53 -1.76 5.21
N ILE A 73 -16.31 -1.23 5.13
CA ILE A 73 -15.17 -1.92 4.50
C ILE A 73 -14.43 -2.74 5.57
N THR A 74 -14.09 -2.11 6.70
CA THR A 74 -13.35 -2.79 7.78
C THR A 74 -13.47 -2.05 9.10
N ASP A 75 -13.32 -2.81 10.18
CA ASP A 75 -12.92 -2.29 11.47
C ASP A 75 -11.40 -2.13 11.54
N ILE A 76 -10.97 -1.05 12.19
CA ILE A 76 -9.59 -0.72 12.50
C ILE A 76 -9.50 -0.72 14.02
N ASP A 77 -8.88 -1.75 14.58
CA ASP A 77 -8.67 -1.88 16.01
C ASP A 77 -7.20 -1.65 16.32
N LEU A 78 -6.92 -0.56 17.03
CA LEU A 78 -5.59 -0.11 17.44
C LEU A 78 -5.51 -0.11 18.97
N SER A 79 -6.40 -0.81 19.68
CA SER A 79 -6.42 -0.85 21.15
C SER A 79 -5.10 -1.32 21.77
N ASP A 80 -4.36 -2.19 21.09
CA ASP A 80 -3.02 -2.65 21.50
C ASP A 80 -1.92 -1.57 21.38
N SER A 81 -2.22 -0.39 20.82
CA SER A 81 -1.23 0.68 20.67
C SER A 81 -0.95 1.46 21.96
N GLU A 82 -1.82 1.36 22.98
CA GLU A 82 -1.79 2.18 24.22
C GLU A 82 -1.66 3.69 23.92
N TYR A 83 -2.16 4.14 22.76
CA TYR A 83 -2.03 5.52 22.33
C TYR A 83 -3.02 6.43 23.08
N GLU A 84 -2.48 7.45 23.74
CA GLU A 84 -3.22 8.47 24.50
C GLU A 84 -2.86 9.89 24.01
N GLY A 85 -2.41 10.01 22.76
CA GLY A 85 -1.95 11.27 22.20
C GLY A 85 -3.09 12.20 21.72
N PRO A 86 -2.72 13.37 21.19
CA PRO A 86 -3.65 14.48 20.92
C PRO A 86 -4.69 14.21 19.83
N GLY A 87 -4.48 13.24 18.94
CA GLY A 87 -5.48 12.89 17.94
C GLY A 87 -4.91 12.17 16.72
N PHE A 88 -5.60 12.31 15.58
CA PHE A 88 -5.23 11.65 14.34
C PHE A 88 -5.34 12.63 13.18
N THR A 89 -4.39 12.54 12.25
CA THR A 89 -4.54 13.10 10.90
C THR A 89 -4.64 11.95 9.92
N ILE A 90 -5.57 12.03 8.96
CA ILE A 90 -5.86 10.91 8.06
C ILE A 90 -5.75 11.38 6.62
N TYR A 91 -5.12 10.56 5.80
CA TYR A 91 -4.87 10.85 4.40
C TYR A 91 -5.33 9.70 3.52
N SER A 92 -5.87 10.03 2.35
CA SER A 92 -6.06 9.11 1.24
C SER A 92 -4.94 9.32 0.22
N TYR A 93 -4.25 8.24 -0.12
CA TYR A 93 -3.30 8.17 -1.21
C TYR A 93 -3.95 7.42 -2.37
N LYS A 94 -4.12 8.10 -3.51
CA LYS A 94 -4.77 7.57 -4.71
C LYS A 94 -3.77 7.39 -5.85
N SER A 95 -4.05 6.44 -6.73
CA SER A 95 -3.34 6.29 -8.00
C SER A 95 -4.08 6.99 -9.14
N LYS A 96 -3.32 7.51 -10.11
CA LYS A 96 -3.88 8.02 -11.38
C LYS A 96 -4.13 6.89 -12.37
N GLU A 97 -3.30 5.86 -12.31
CA GLU A 97 -3.26 4.70 -13.19
C GLU A 97 -4.33 3.67 -12.81
N ASP A 98 -4.54 3.46 -11.50
CA ASP A 98 -5.57 2.58 -10.95
C ASP A 98 -6.48 3.37 -9.99
N LYS A 99 -7.70 3.65 -10.43
CA LYS A 99 -8.67 4.46 -9.66
C LYS A 99 -9.36 3.68 -8.54
N GLU A 100 -9.26 2.36 -8.55
CA GLU A 100 -9.84 1.52 -7.49
C GLU A 100 -8.86 1.35 -6.33
N LEU A 101 -7.55 1.49 -6.62
CA LEU A 101 -6.49 1.37 -5.63
C LEU A 101 -6.28 2.65 -4.81
N GLU A 102 -6.39 2.50 -3.49
CA GLU A 102 -6.27 3.60 -2.54
C GLU A 102 -5.60 3.11 -1.26
N VAL A 103 -4.75 3.94 -0.66
CA VAL A 103 -4.14 3.68 0.65
C VAL A 103 -4.60 4.76 1.62
N ILE A 104 -5.34 4.34 2.65
CA ILE A 104 -5.71 5.21 3.75
C ILE A 104 -4.58 5.13 4.78
N LEU A 105 -3.96 6.27 5.06
CA LEU A 105 -2.91 6.40 6.06
C LEU A 105 -3.44 7.21 7.24
N ILE A 106 -3.55 6.57 8.39
CA ILE A 106 -3.84 7.20 9.67
C ILE A 106 -2.51 7.54 10.33
N GLU A 107 -2.26 8.81 10.60
CA GLU A 107 -1.15 9.31 11.37
C GLU A 107 -1.63 9.64 12.79
N ALA A 108 -1.08 8.95 13.78
CA ALA A 108 -1.25 9.33 15.18
C ALA A 108 -0.27 10.45 15.54
N THR A 109 -0.80 11.57 16.02
CA THR A 109 0.02 12.73 16.41
C THR A 109 0.57 12.52 17.82
N GLY A 110 1.75 13.03 18.14
CA GLY A 110 2.34 12.94 19.47
C GLY A 110 2.51 14.33 20.09
N ASP A 111 3.00 14.36 21.33
CA ASP A 111 3.46 15.62 21.96
C ASP A 111 4.56 16.31 21.13
N ILE A 112 5.33 15.50 20.39
CA ILE A 112 6.29 15.95 19.39
C ILE A 112 6.04 15.22 18.06
N GLY A 113 5.47 15.93 17.09
CA GLY A 113 5.25 15.44 15.72
C GLY A 113 4.42 14.14 15.62
N THR A 114 4.91 13.14 14.89
CA THR A 114 4.22 11.85 14.70
C THR A 114 4.61 10.80 15.74
N ASP A 115 3.64 10.04 16.25
CA ASP A 115 3.87 8.88 17.12
C ASP A 115 3.93 7.55 16.36
N TRP A 116 3.02 7.32 15.40
CA TRP A 116 3.05 6.16 14.49
C TRP A 116 2.10 6.37 13.30
N TYR A 117 2.18 5.47 12.31
CA TYR A 117 1.21 5.39 11.22
C TYR A 117 0.52 4.03 11.18
N TYR A 118 -0.70 4.01 10.65
CA TYR A 118 -1.44 2.80 10.32
C TYR A 118 -1.94 2.91 8.88
N ALA A 119 -1.60 1.94 8.05
CA ALA A 119 -2.01 1.90 6.66
C ALA A 119 -3.14 0.88 6.47
N VAL A 120 -4.17 1.26 5.72
CA VAL A 120 -5.20 0.38 5.17
C VAL A 120 -5.16 0.49 3.66
N ILE A 121 -4.90 -0.62 2.99
CA ILE A 121 -4.84 -0.70 1.53
C ILE A 121 -6.16 -1.27 1.04
N VAL A 122 -6.84 -0.54 0.15
CA VAL A 122 -8.11 -0.96 -0.44
C VAL A 122 -8.01 -1.01 -1.95
N ASN A 123 -8.74 -1.94 -2.55
CA ASN A 123 -8.98 -2.00 -3.99
C ASN A 123 -10.48 -2.09 -4.24
N GLY A 124 -11.09 -1.01 -4.72
CA GLY A 124 -12.54 -0.90 -4.81
C GLY A 124 -13.16 -0.84 -3.42
N ASN A 125 -13.85 -1.92 -3.03
CA ASN A 125 -14.44 -2.12 -1.69
C ASN A 125 -13.71 -3.17 -0.85
N ASP A 126 -12.70 -3.85 -1.42
CA ASP A 126 -11.98 -4.92 -0.73
C ASP A 126 -10.77 -4.37 0.01
N VAL A 127 -10.57 -4.81 1.26
CA VAL A 127 -9.31 -4.57 1.98
C VAL A 127 -8.29 -5.58 1.52
N ILE A 128 -7.18 -5.08 1.00
CA ILE A 128 -6.05 -5.87 0.54
C ILE A 128 -5.12 -6.21 1.71
N ASP A 129 -4.73 -5.19 2.48
CA ASP A 129 -3.85 -5.34 3.64
C ASP A 129 -4.08 -4.19 4.63
N LYS A 130 -3.70 -4.41 5.89
CA LYS A 130 -3.67 -3.38 6.92
C LYS A 130 -2.54 -3.63 7.91
N PHE A 131 -1.79 -2.60 8.26
CA PHE A 131 -0.62 -2.79 9.12
C PHE A 131 -0.15 -1.49 9.81
N PHE A 132 0.49 -1.69 10.96
CA PHE A 132 1.20 -0.63 11.68
C PHE A 132 2.57 -0.32 11.06
N ILE A 133 2.91 0.97 11.10
CA ILE A 133 4.23 1.51 10.83
C ILE A 133 4.64 2.34 12.06
N LYS A 134 5.39 1.73 12.98
CA LYS A 134 5.89 2.43 14.16
C LYS A 134 7.06 3.37 13.82
N GLU A 135 7.86 3.02 12.82
CA GLU A 135 9.03 3.76 12.36
C GLU A 135 9.22 3.54 10.86
N PRO A 136 9.83 4.48 10.12
CA PRO A 136 10.35 5.78 10.57
C PRO A 136 9.24 6.82 10.80
N ARG A 137 9.53 7.88 11.57
CA ARG A 137 8.59 8.96 11.91
C ARG A 137 9.08 10.32 11.43
N ALA A 138 8.16 11.21 11.05
CA ALA A 138 8.44 12.61 10.75
C ALA A 138 8.07 13.51 11.92
N ASN A 139 8.59 14.74 11.92
CA ASN A 139 8.02 15.81 12.74
C ASN A 139 6.88 16.47 11.94
N SER A 140 5.65 16.03 12.19
CA SER A 140 4.45 16.50 11.49
C SER A 140 4.12 17.97 11.70
N GLU A 141 4.73 18.65 12.69
CA GLU A 141 4.57 20.11 12.86
C GLU A 141 5.22 20.92 11.73
N ILE A 142 6.21 20.34 11.04
CA ILE A 142 7.03 21.04 10.04
C ILE A 142 7.23 20.23 8.75
N THR A 143 6.62 19.06 8.65
CA THR A 143 6.78 18.15 7.51
C THR A 143 5.41 17.72 7.02
N GLU A 144 5.09 18.06 5.77
CA GLU A 144 3.90 17.54 5.10
C GLU A 144 4.08 16.06 4.77
N ILE A 145 3.03 15.27 4.95
CA ILE A 145 3.08 13.82 4.76
C ILE A 145 3.48 13.43 3.32
N GLN A 146 3.07 14.23 2.32
CA GLN A 146 3.37 14.02 0.90
C GLN A 146 4.85 14.25 0.55
N ASP A 147 5.55 15.07 1.33
CA ASP A 147 7.00 15.28 1.19
C ASP A 147 7.83 14.20 1.88
N TYR A 148 7.18 13.42 2.77
CA TYR A 148 7.82 12.42 3.61
C TYR A 148 7.62 11.00 3.10
N ILE A 149 6.36 10.62 2.81
CA ILE A 149 5.96 9.27 2.42
C ILE A 149 5.45 9.30 0.98
N THR A 150 6.07 8.47 0.14
CA THR A 150 5.57 8.15 -1.19
C THR A 150 5.26 6.68 -1.28
N ILE A 151 4.21 6.33 -2.01
CA ILE A 151 3.70 4.96 -2.10
C ILE A 151 3.65 4.54 -3.57
N SER A 152 4.06 3.31 -3.84
CA SER A 152 3.97 2.71 -5.16
C SER A 152 3.67 1.22 -5.05
N LEU A 153 3.05 0.64 -6.07
CA LEU A 153 2.91 -0.80 -6.24
C LEU A 153 3.82 -1.24 -7.38
N ILE A 154 4.76 -2.13 -7.10
CA ILE A 154 5.73 -2.68 -8.06
C ILE A 154 5.73 -4.19 -7.91
N ASP A 155 5.48 -4.92 -8.99
CA ASP A 155 5.49 -6.40 -9.00
C ASP A 155 4.66 -6.99 -7.83
N ASN A 156 3.42 -6.53 -7.71
CA ASN A 156 2.48 -6.94 -6.65
C ASN A 156 3.01 -6.69 -5.22
N THR A 157 3.93 -5.73 -5.05
CA THR A 157 4.47 -5.32 -3.75
C THR A 157 4.30 -3.82 -3.57
N PHE A 158 3.57 -3.41 -2.53
CA PHE A 158 3.52 -2.03 -2.08
C PHE A 158 4.84 -1.63 -1.45
N ILE A 159 5.39 -0.51 -1.91
CA ILE A 159 6.63 0.09 -1.46
C ILE A 159 6.30 1.45 -0.85
N PHE A 160 6.45 1.55 0.46
CA PHE A 160 6.38 2.81 1.20
C PHE A 160 7.79 3.35 1.33
N LYS A 161 8.07 4.51 0.72
CA LYS A 161 9.36 5.17 0.77
C LYS A 161 9.30 6.37 1.70
N PHE A 162 10.18 6.39 2.69
CA PHE A 162 10.26 7.45 3.70
C PHE A 162 11.54 8.26 3.49
N LYS A 163 11.41 9.57 3.28
CA LYS A 163 12.54 10.44 2.96
C LYS A 163 13.43 10.69 4.18
N LYS A 164 14.69 10.25 4.12
CA LYS A 164 15.65 10.34 5.24
C LYS A 164 15.87 11.76 5.76
N SER A 165 15.90 12.75 4.86
CA SER A 165 16.09 14.16 5.24
C SER A 165 14.93 14.76 6.03
N LYS A 166 13.82 14.04 6.17
CA LYS A 166 12.59 14.45 6.86
C LYS A 166 12.26 13.58 8.08
N ILE A 167 13.11 12.59 8.37
CA ILE A 167 12.96 11.75 9.56
C ILE A 167 13.22 12.60 10.80
N ALA A 168 12.32 12.49 11.77
CA ALA A 168 12.44 13.20 13.03
C ALA A 168 13.66 12.69 13.83
N PRO A 169 14.38 13.58 14.55
CA PRO A 169 15.51 13.17 15.40
C PRO A 169 15.15 12.14 16.49
N TYR A 170 13.88 12.09 16.92
CA TYR A 170 13.40 11.15 17.94
C TYR A 170 13.03 9.77 17.36
N SER A 171 12.96 9.63 16.04
CA SER A 171 12.62 8.38 15.36
C SER A 171 13.71 7.32 15.58
N GLN A 172 13.32 6.13 16.03
CA GLN A 172 14.20 5.02 16.39
C GLN A 172 14.22 3.95 15.30
N ILE A 173 14.92 4.22 14.21
CA ILE A 173 14.90 3.38 13.01
C ILE A 173 15.43 1.97 13.28
N PRO A 174 14.62 0.92 13.05
CA PRO A 174 15.10 -0.45 13.11
C PRO A 174 16.18 -0.73 12.08
N LYS A 175 17.28 -1.36 12.50
CA LYS A 175 18.45 -1.63 11.65
C LYS A 175 18.17 -2.57 10.46
N ASN A 176 17.08 -3.33 10.53
CA ASN A 176 16.70 -4.32 9.52
C ASN A 176 15.84 -3.75 8.38
N LEU A 177 15.48 -2.45 8.42
CA LEU A 177 14.76 -1.83 7.30
C LEU A 177 15.67 -1.64 6.09
N LYS A 178 15.16 -2.03 4.92
CA LYS A 178 15.81 -1.72 3.65
C LYS A 178 15.92 -0.20 3.50
N ASN A 179 17.04 0.26 2.96
CA ASN A 179 17.26 1.69 2.75
C ASN A 179 18.31 1.93 1.66
N ASP A 180 18.29 3.12 1.06
CA ASP A 180 19.32 3.61 0.14
C ASP A 180 19.88 4.96 0.65
N LYS A 181 20.50 5.78 -0.21
CA LYS A 181 21.03 7.08 0.21
C LYS A 181 19.95 8.05 0.68
N GLU A 182 18.76 8.00 0.10
CA GLU A 182 17.72 9.02 0.26
C GLU A 182 16.52 8.53 1.06
N TYR A 183 16.24 7.22 1.05
CA TYR A 183 15.00 6.66 1.56
C TYR A 183 15.22 5.45 2.47
N ILE A 184 14.23 5.23 3.34
CA ILE A 184 13.96 3.98 4.03
C ILE A 184 12.72 3.35 3.40
N TYR A 185 12.66 2.02 3.34
CA TYR A 185 11.60 1.28 2.68
C TYR A 185 10.87 0.34 3.64
N ILE A 186 9.55 0.32 3.51
CA ILE A 186 8.70 -0.77 4.00
C ILE A 186 8.01 -1.40 2.79
N GLU A 187 8.13 -2.72 2.69
CA GLU A 187 7.57 -3.50 1.58
C GLU A 187 6.44 -4.39 2.09
N LYS A 188 5.33 -4.42 1.36
CA LYS A 188 4.15 -5.25 1.67
C LYS A 188 3.63 -5.92 0.41
N LYS A 189 3.57 -7.24 0.41
CA LYS A 189 3.01 -7.98 -0.73
C LYS A 189 1.50 -7.77 -0.76
N LYS A 190 0.97 -7.42 -1.93
CA LYS A 190 -0.46 -7.37 -2.23
C LYS A 190 -1.06 -8.77 -2.20
#